data_AF-A0A4R4QGE3-F1
#
_entry.id   AF-A0A4R4QGE3-F1
#
_cell.length_a   1.000
_cell.length_b   1.000
_cell.length_c   1.000
_cell.angle_alpha   90.00
_cell.angle_beta   90.00
_cell.angle_gamma   90.00
#
_symmetry.space_group_name_H-M   'P 1'
#
loop_
_entity.id
_entity.type
_entity.pdbx_description
1 polymer ?
#
loop_
_entity_poly.entity_id
_entity_poly.type
_entity_poly.pdbx_seq_one_letter_code
_entity_poly.pdbx_strand_id
1 'polypeptide(L)'
;MPDERWILAFDASCGNCRAIAAAVQEATAGRLDVLPLQNDDVTRWRHETLGADAPWRPTLLRVRESVAAWTGPALVAPLVRTLGIRTTLAVLRSLGQLQQSSRPAAGLNRKQFLRLGAGAGMAAGIVLTGRAPAFATGKASDIPAWIAANKDKLPRRYDEFTRLPMAYRKAVYGELPVAARQELWLEQTRRYRAGARVVTRDQAAALDEFEAFVRRGFEYPAEDFAGRDQFGELVNSAYEKREGNQLFRTLGPSDNAGMAPAGDCSCSTWDDWCDGTCWFRANNCTRTRFGCGDAWSYHCDGHCG
;
A
#
# COMPACT_ATOMS: atom_id res chain seq x y z
N MET A 1 38.56 22.56 -8.51
CA MET A 1 38.48 21.12 -8.83
C MET A 1 37.01 20.78 -8.74
N PRO A 2 36.37 20.16 -9.76
CA PRO A 2 34.96 19.81 -9.60
C PRO A 2 34.86 18.81 -8.46
N ASP A 3 34.20 19.21 -7.37
CA ASP A 3 34.03 18.37 -6.19
C ASP A 3 33.28 17.10 -6.60
N GLU A 4 33.92 15.95 -6.40
CA GLU A 4 33.30 14.66 -6.65
C GLU A 4 32.10 14.50 -5.72
N ARG A 5 30.92 14.37 -6.31
CA ARG A 5 29.68 14.26 -5.57
C ARG A 5 29.06 12.88 -5.77
N TRP A 6 28.85 12.17 -4.66
CA TRP A 6 28.13 10.91 -4.64
C TRP A 6 26.69 11.16 -4.23
N ILE A 7 25.75 10.71 -5.06
CA ILE A 7 24.32 10.95 -4.87
C ILE A 7 23.60 9.62 -4.90
N LEU A 8 22.84 9.31 -3.86
CA LEU A 8 21.87 8.22 -3.86
C LEU A 8 20.48 8.78 -4.13
N ALA A 9 19.96 8.46 -5.31
CA ALA A 9 18.63 8.87 -5.72
C ALA A 9 17.58 7.79 -5.46
N PHE A 10 16.44 8.17 -4.88
CA PHE A 10 15.31 7.28 -4.53
C PHE A 10 13.98 7.99 -4.77
N ASP A 11 12.88 7.23 -4.80
CA ASP A 11 11.55 7.80 -5.05
C ASP A 11 11.02 8.56 -3.82
N ALA A 12 10.84 9.87 -3.92
CA ALA A 12 10.34 10.68 -2.80
C ALA A 12 8.80 10.68 -2.65
N SER A 13 8.08 9.91 -3.47
CA SER A 13 6.62 9.75 -3.34
C SER A 13 6.18 8.83 -2.19
N CYS A 14 7.10 8.24 -1.44
CA CYS A 14 6.82 7.43 -0.26
C CYS A 14 7.20 8.20 1.03
N GLY A 15 6.28 8.33 1.99
CA GLY A 15 6.52 9.01 3.27
C GLY A 15 7.76 8.48 4.03
N ASN A 16 8.08 7.19 3.90
CA ASN A 16 9.28 6.56 4.46
C ASN A 16 10.60 7.15 3.92
N CYS A 17 10.58 7.80 2.76
CA CYS A 17 11.80 8.16 2.07
C CYS A 17 12.48 9.42 2.64
N ARG A 18 11.78 10.27 3.40
CA ARG A 18 12.40 11.38 4.16
C ARG A 18 13.10 10.92 5.43
N ALA A 19 12.48 10.02 6.20
CA ALA A 19 13.09 9.42 7.39
C ALA A 19 14.35 8.60 7.02
N ILE A 20 14.29 7.90 5.88
CA ILE A 20 15.44 7.14 5.36
C ILE A 20 16.50 8.08 4.76
N ALA A 21 16.09 9.18 4.12
CA ALA A 21 17.05 10.17 3.67
C ALA A 21 17.83 10.78 4.85
N ALA A 22 17.14 11.09 5.95
CA ALA A 22 17.78 11.53 7.19
C ALA A 22 18.71 10.45 7.76
N ALA A 23 18.26 9.20 7.85
CA ALA A 23 19.07 8.09 8.35
C ALA A 23 20.30 7.78 7.45
N VAL A 24 20.18 7.92 6.14
CA VAL A 24 21.29 7.75 5.19
C VAL A 24 22.26 8.94 5.26
N GLN A 25 21.77 10.17 5.38
CA GLN A 25 22.63 11.34 5.56
C GLN A 25 23.39 11.28 6.88
N GLU A 26 22.72 10.86 7.96
CA GLU A 26 23.31 10.66 9.28
C GLU A 26 24.34 9.53 9.27
N ALA A 27 24.02 8.38 8.67
CA ALA A 27 24.93 7.23 8.59
C ALA A 27 26.15 7.49 7.69
N THR A 28 26.04 8.39 6.72
CA THR A 28 27.13 8.70 5.78
C THR A 28 27.91 9.95 6.15
N ALA A 29 27.52 10.67 7.21
CA ALA A 29 28.18 11.90 7.67
C ALA A 29 28.44 12.90 6.52
N GLY A 30 27.48 13.05 5.61
CA GLY A 30 27.57 13.97 4.47
C GLY A 30 28.44 13.48 3.29
N ARG A 31 28.96 12.25 3.32
CA ARG A 31 29.74 11.67 2.20
C ARG A 31 28.88 11.16 1.04
N LEU A 32 27.56 11.13 1.23
CA LEU A 32 26.57 10.73 0.25
C LEU A 32 25.38 11.68 0.31
N ASP A 33 25.15 12.39 -0.78
CA ASP A 33 23.96 13.19 -0.95
C ASP A 33 22.77 12.33 -1.31
N VAL A 34 21.59 12.83 -0.97
CA VAL A 34 20.36 12.08 -1.05
C VAL A 34 19.32 12.94 -1.76
N LEU A 35 18.96 12.57 -3.00
CA LEU A 35 18.08 13.35 -3.87
C LEU A 35 16.88 12.53 -4.36
N PRO A 36 15.74 13.17 -4.67
CA PRO A 36 14.61 12.45 -5.24
C PRO A 36 14.89 12.04 -6.69
N LEU A 37 14.33 10.90 -7.12
CA LEU A 37 14.36 10.45 -8.52
C LEU A 37 13.70 11.45 -9.47
N GLN A 38 12.76 12.25 -8.97
CA GLN A 38 12.08 13.31 -9.70
C GLN A 38 12.89 14.61 -9.81
N ASN A 39 14.08 14.70 -9.18
CA ASN A 39 14.92 15.88 -9.34
C ASN A 39 15.37 16.02 -10.81
N ASP A 40 15.31 17.24 -11.36
CA ASP A 40 15.59 17.48 -12.78
C ASP A 40 17.03 17.09 -13.17
N ASP A 41 18.01 17.37 -12.31
CA ASP A 41 19.40 16.98 -12.56
C ASP A 41 19.57 15.46 -12.49
N VAL A 42 18.93 14.80 -11.51
CA VAL A 42 18.93 13.32 -11.39
C VAL A 42 18.29 12.66 -12.61
N THR A 43 17.18 13.22 -13.11
CA THR A 43 16.48 12.74 -14.30
C THR A 43 17.37 12.85 -15.53
N ARG A 44 18.00 14.02 -15.72
CA ARG A 44 18.96 14.26 -16.80
C ARG A 44 20.13 13.29 -16.75
N TRP A 45 20.79 13.17 -15.60
CA TRP A 45 21.92 12.28 -15.39
C TRP A 45 21.60 10.80 -15.62
N ARG A 46 20.42 10.35 -15.19
CA ARG A 46 19.94 8.99 -15.44
C ARG A 46 19.67 8.76 -16.91
N HIS A 47 19.06 9.72 -17.61
CA HIS A 47 18.81 9.63 -19.04
C HIS A 47 20.13 9.55 -19.83
N GLU A 48 21.11 10.38 -19.49
CA GLU A 48 22.44 10.41 -20.13
C GLU A 48 23.24 9.12 -19.96
N THR A 49 23.08 8.42 -18.82
CA THR A 49 23.92 7.26 -18.46
C THR A 49 23.22 5.91 -18.59
N LEU A 50 21.92 5.84 -18.34
CA LEU A 50 21.13 4.61 -18.34
C LEU A 50 20.12 4.54 -19.49
N GLY A 51 19.94 5.64 -20.25
CA GLY A 51 19.00 5.75 -21.35
C GLY A 51 17.60 6.24 -20.94
N ALA A 52 16.77 6.52 -21.94
CA ALA A 52 15.41 7.06 -21.76
C ALA A 52 14.47 6.12 -20.97
N ASP A 53 14.67 4.81 -21.10
CA ASP A 53 13.85 3.77 -20.45
C ASP A 53 14.44 3.27 -19.12
N ALA A 54 15.28 4.07 -18.47
CA ALA A 54 15.94 3.68 -17.23
C ALA A 54 14.92 3.26 -16.14
N PRO A 55 15.04 2.05 -15.56
CA PRO A 55 14.03 1.52 -14.65
C PRO A 55 13.87 2.40 -13.40
N TRP A 56 12.62 2.65 -13.00
CA TRP A 56 12.27 3.47 -11.82
C TRP A 56 12.62 2.77 -10.50
N ARG A 57 13.90 2.84 -10.13
CA ARG A 57 14.49 2.19 -8.95
C ARG A 57 15.60 3.08 -8.36
N PRO A 58 16.00 2.83 -7.09
CA PRO A 58 17.11 3.56 -6.49
C PRO A 58 18.38 3.48 -7.34
N THR A 59 19.05 4.62 -7.49
CA THR A 59 20.23 4.78 -8.35
C THR A 59 21.30 5.52 -7.61
N LEU A 60 22.49 4.94 -7.62
CA LEU A 60 23.70 5.61 -7.18
C LEU A 60 24.30 6.36 -8.37
N LEU A 61 24.59 7.63 -8.18
CA LEU A 61 25.23 8.51 -9.13
C LEU A 61 26.56 8.98 -8.57
N ARG A 62 27.58 8.99 -9.42
CA ARG A 62 28.84 9.68 -9.18
C ARG A 62 28.93 10.79 -10.19
N VAL A 63 28.88 12.03 -9.72
CA VAL A 63 28.92 13.24 -10.55
C VAL A 63 30.32 13.85 -10.43
N ARG A 64 31.00 13.93 -11.57
CA ARG A 64 32.25 14.66 -11.80
C ARG A 64 32.08 15.45 -13.10
N GLU A 65 33.14 15.65 -13.88
CA GLU A 65 33.04 16.11 -15.28
C GLU A 65 32.25 15.13 -16.17
N SER A 66 32.23 13.84 -15.78
CA SER A 66 31.36 12.81 -16.35
C SER A 66 30.52 12.17 -15.26
N VAL A 67 29.36 11.66 -15.65
CA VAL A 67 28.41 11.02 -14.75
C VAL A 67 28.48 9.51 -14.92
N ALA A 68 28.52 8.79 -13.80
CA ALA A 68 28.37 7.34 -13.78
C ALA A 68 27.19 6.96 -12.91
N ALA A 69 26.41 5.97 -13.35
CA ALA A 69 25.20 5.53 -12.68
C ALA A 69 25.18 4.01 -12.47
N TRP A 70 24.69 3.58 -11.31
CA TRP A 70 24.51 2.18 -10.97
C TRP A 70 23.14 1.95 -10.35
N THR A 71 22.47 0.87 -10.75
CA THR A 71 21.15 0.49 -10.25
C THR A 71 21.15 -0.96 -9.77
N GLY A 72 20.22 -1.32 -8.89
CA GLY A 72 20.06 -2.70 -8.41
C GLY A 72 21.35 -3.26 -7.79
N PRO A 73 21.67 -4.57 -7.97
CA PRO A 73 22.87 -5.16 -7.36
C PRO A 73 24.19 -4.47 -7.73
N ALA A 74 24.25 -3.79 -8.88
CA ALA A 74 25.45 -3.09 -9.33
C ALA A 74 25.83 -1.88 -8.44
N LEU A 75 24.91 -1.38 -7.61
CA LEU A 75 25.18 -0.28 -6.67
C LEU A 75 26.06 -0.68 -5.49
N VAL A 76 26.15 -1.98 -5.16
CA VAL A 76 26.81 -2.47 -3.93
C VAL A 76 28.31 -2.24 -3.97
N ALA A 77 28.99 -2.61 -5.05
CA ALA A 77 30.45 -2.49 -5.13
C ALA A 77 30.94 -1.02 -5.07
N PRO A 78 30.32 -0.05 -5.78
CA PRO A 78 30.63 1.36 -5.60
C PRO A 78 30.36 1.87 -4.17
N LEU A 79 29.23 1.51 -3.55
CA LEU A 79 28.96 1.92 -2.16
C LEU A 79 30.03 1.39 -1.19
N VAL A 80 30.43 0.12 -1.30
CA VAL A 80 31.48 -0.45 -0.43
C VAL A 80 32.80 0.29 -0.59
N ARG A 81 33.18 0.64 -1.81
CA ARG A 81 34.41 1.41 -2.06
C ARG A 81 34.34 2.83 -1.52
N THR A 82 33.19 3.48 -1.63
CA THR A 82 33.02 4.87 -1.19
C THR A 82 32.83 4.97 0.31
N LEU A 83 31.93 4.18 0.90
CA LEU A 83 31.51 4.32 2.30
C LEU A 83 32.17 3.32 3.24
N GLY A 84 32.82 2.28 2.71
CA GLY A 84 33.29 1.15 3.50
C GLY A 84 32.18 0.15 3.81
N ILE A 85 32.57 -1.06 4.21
CA ILE A 85 31.65 -2.21 4.37
C ILE A 85 30.57 -1.91 5.43
N ARG A 86 30.93 -1.37 6.60
CA ARG A 86 29.99 -1.16 7.71
C ARG A 86 28.90 -0.15 7.36
N THR A 87 29.28 1.01 6.84
CA THR A 87 28.34 2.05 6.43
C THR A 87 27.53 1.61 5.22
N THR A 88 28.13 0.87 4.28
CA THR A 88 27.37 0.28 3.17
C THR A 88 26.32 -0.71 3.65
N LEU A 89 26.63 -1.55 4.64
CA LEU A 89 25.62 -2.45 5.22
C LEU A 89 24.52 -1.68 5.96
N ALA A 90 24.83 -0.56 6.62
CA ALA A 90 23.81 0.31 7.21
C ALA A 90 22.89 0.90 6.13
N VAL A 91 23.48 1.48 5.06
CA VAL A 91 22.73 2.03 3.92
C VAL A 91 21.93 0.93 3.20
N LEU A 92 22.52 -0.24 2.95
CA LEU A 92 21.85 -1.39 2.34
C LEU A 92 20.78 -2.00 3.25
N ARG A 93 20.90 -1.90 4.58
CA ARG A 93 19.86 -2.31 5.52
C ARG A 93 18.68 -1.33 5.46
N SER A 94 18.94 -0.03 5.41
CA SER A 94 17.88 0.98 5.20
C SER A 94 17.22 0.86 3.80
N LEU A 95 18.01 0.55 2.77
CA LEU A 95 17.51 0.22 1.42
C LEU A 95 16.85 -1.17 1.35
N GLY A 96 17.27 -2.09 2.21
CA GLY A 96 16.73 -3.43 2.35
C GLY A 96 15.37 -3.41 3.05
N GLN A 97 15.21 -2.53 4.03
CA GLN A 97 13.91 -2.15 4.59
C GLN A 97 13.03 -1.54 3.48
N LEU A 98 13.55 -0.67 2.60
CA LEU A 98 12.81 -0.22 1.40
C LEU A 98 12.42 -1.38 0.47
N GLN A 99 13.30 -2.36 0.26
CA GLN A 99 13.00 -3.56 -0.52
C GLN A 99 12.20 -4.61 0.24
N GLN A 100 11.98 -4.52 1.56
CA GLN A 100 11.10 -5.41 2.34
C GLN A 100 9.74 -4.74 2.62
N SER A 101 9.69 -3.41 2.58
CA SER A 101 8.47 -2.62 2.44
C SER A 101 7.95 -2.67 1.00
N SER A 102 8.83 -2.84 0.00
CA SER A 102 8.48 -2.97 -1.43
C SER A 102 8.64 -4.39 -2.02
N ARG A 103 9.23 -5.35 -1.30
CA ARG A 103 8.99 -6.80 -1.53
C ARG A 103 7.85 -7.19 -0.59
N PRO A 104 7.00 -8.15 -0.97
CA PRO A 104 6.01 -8.69 -0.05
C PRO A 104 6.71 -9.23 1.20
N ALA A 105 6.72 -8.45 2.29
CA ALA A 105 6.85 -9.00 3.62
C ALA A 105 5.66 -9.94 3.80
N ALA A 106 5.94 -11.19 4.19
CA ALA A 106 5.02 -12.29 4.33
C ALA A 106 3.86 -12.00 5.30
N GLY A 107 2.95 -11.11 4.91
CA GLY A 107 1.54 -11.28 5.17
C GLY A 107 1.07 -12.43 4.31
N LEU A 108 -0.02 -13.07 4.72
CA LEU A 108 -0.61 -14.19 4.00
C LEU A 108 -0.71 -13.85 2.51
N ASN A 109 0.25 -14.37 1.72
CA ASN A 109 0.28 -14.18 0.27
C ASN A 109 -1.07 -14.64 -0.30
N ARG A 110 -1.49 -14.20 -1.49
CA ARG A 110 -2.68 -14.70 -2.19
C ARG A 110 -2.79 -16.23 -2.12
N LYS A 111 -1.66 -16.96 -2.18
CA LYS A 111 -1.57 -18.42 -1.94
C LYS A 111 -1.85 -18.89 -0.51
N GLN A 112 -1.45 -18.12 0.49
CA GLN A 112 -1.64 -18.37 1.92
C GLN A 112 -3.07 -18.00 2.36
N PHE A 113 -3.66 -16.95 1.78
CA PHE A 113 -5.09 -16.63 1.91
C PHE A 113 -5.97 -17.72 1.25
N LEU A 114 -5.59 -18.21 0.07
CA LEU A 114 -6.23 -19.38 -0.56
C LEU A 114 -6.03 -20.69 0.22
N ARG A 115 -4.97 -20.82 1.01
CA ARG A 115 -4.77 -21.98 1.92
C ARG A 115 -5.64 -21.92 3.17
N LEU A 116 -6.06 -20.73 3.57
CA LEU A 116 -7.02 -20.53 4.65
C LEU A 116 -8.46 -20.66 4.08
N GLY A 117 -8.72 -20.31 2.82
CA GLY A 117 -10.02 -20.52 2.17
C GLY A 117 -10.10 -21.76 1.28
N ALA A 118 -10.28 -22.96 1.87
CA ALA A 118 -10.64 -24.25 1.23
C ALA A 118 -9.63 -24.81 0.18
N GLY A 119 -9.14 -26.04 0.31
CA GLY A 119 -9.93 -27.25 0.05
C GLY A 119 -9.90 -27.57 -1.45
N ALA A 120 -9.23 -28.66 -1.84
CA ALA A 120 -9.05 -29.08 -3.23
C ALA A 120 -10.39 -29.13 -4.01
N GLY A 121 -10.49 -28.38 -5.10
CA GLY A 121 -11.69 -28.35 -5.94
C GLY A 121 -11.47 -27.61 -7.26
N MET A 122 -11.13 -28.38 -8.30
CA MET A 122 -11.13 -28.07 -9.74
C MET A 122 -10.47 -26.77 -10.24
N ALA A 123 -9.23 -26.94 -10.72
CA ALA A 123 -8.71 -26.16 -11.83
C ALA A 123 -9.41 -26.60 -13.13
N ALA A 124 -10.36 -25.81 -13.66
CA ALA A 124 -10.72 -25.74 -15.08
C ALA A 124 -11.85 -24.71 -15.33
N GLY A 125 -11.67 -23.87 -16.36
CA GLY A 125 -12.70 -23.00 -16.97
C GLY A 125 -12.86 -21.66 -16.25
N ILE A 126 -12.64 -20.49 -16.86
CA ILE A 126 -13.05 -20.06 -18.20
C ILE A 126 -11.98 -19.13 -18.80
N VAL A 127 -11.39 -19.58 -19.91
CA VAL A 127 -10.84 -18.69 -20.95
C VAL A 127 -11.91 -18.65 -22.04
N LEU A 128 -12.87 -17.73 -21.93
CA LEU A 128 -13.90 -17.35 -22.92
C LEU A 128 -14.57 -16.12 -22.30
N THR A 129 -14.01 -14.91 -22.37
CA THR A 129 -13.87 -14.08 -23.58
C THR A 129 -12.60 -13.23 -23.44
N GLY A 130 -11.80 -13.12 -24.50
CA GLY A 130 -10.51 -12.41 -24.54
C GLY A 130 -10.55 -10.89 -24.35
N ARG A 131 -11.10 -10.41 -23.24
CA ARG A 131 -10.90 -9.08 -22.67
C ARG A 131 -10.84 -9.23 -21.16
N ALA A 132 -9.75 -9.78 -20.64
CA ALA A 132 -9.34 -9.42 -19.29
C ALA A 132 -9.15 -7.89 -19.31
N PRO A 133 -9.89 -7.09 -18.52
CA PRO A 133 -9.63 -5.67 -18.51
C PRO A 133 -8.17 -5.51 -18.06
N ALA A 134 -7.41 -4.74 -18.82
CA ALA A 134 -6.01 -4.46 -18.55
C ALA A 134 -5.89 -3.56 -17.31
N PHE A 135 -6.26 -4.07 -16.15
CA PHE A 135 -6.03 -3.41 -14.86
C PHE A 135 -4.55 -3.38 -14.48
N ALA A 136 -3.71 -4.11 -15.22
CA ALA A 136 -2.27 -4.21 -14.98
C ALA A 136 -1.47 -2.97 -15.41
N THR A 137 -2.08 -2.01 -16.12
CA THR A 137 -1.37 -0.83 -16.67
C THR A 137 -2.15 0.49 -16.60
N GLY A 138 -3.38 0.51 -16.08
CA GLY A 138 -4.21 1.72 -16.04
C GLY A 138 -3.70 2.73 -15.01
N LYS A 139 -3.62 4.00 -15.39
CA LYS A 139 -3.28 5.08 -14.46
C LYS A 139 -4.47 5.28 -13.50
N ALA A 140 -4.19 5.77 -12.29
CA ALA A 140 -5.20 6.19 -11.32
C ALA A 140 -6.29 7.09 -11.93
N SER A 141 -5.91 7.93 -12.91
CA SER A 141 -6.79 8.82 -13.68
C SER A 141 -7.88 8.10 -14.47
N ASP A 142 -7.72 6.81 -14.77
CA ASP A 142 -8.59 6.09 -15.71
C ASP A 142 -9.76 5.40 -14.99
N ILE A 143 -9.72 5.34 -13.64
CA ILE A 143 -10.70 4.64 -12.81
C ILE A 143 -12.12 5.20 -12.98
N PRO A 144 -12.37 6.53 -12.94
CA PRO A 144 -13.72 7.06 -13.11
C PRO A 144 -14.35 6.69 -14.46
N ALA A 145 -13.56 6.77 -15.54
CA ALA A 145 -14.01 6.38 -16.87
C ALA A 145 -14.34 4.89 -16.94
N TRP A 146 -13.53 4.05 -16.31
CA TRP A 146 -13.80 2.61 -16.22
C TRP A 146 -15.07 2.31 -15.43
N ILE A 147 -15.29 2.97 -14.30
CA ILE A 147 -16.52 2.82 -13.49
C ILE A 147 -17.75 3.20 -14.32
N ALA A 148 -17.72 4.36 -14.98
CA ALA A 148 -18.82 4.82 -15.82
C ALA A 148 -19.16 3.81 -16.94
N ALA A 149 -18.13 3.26 -17.61
CA ALA A 149 -18.30 2.28 -18.67
C ALA A 149 -18.79 0.89 -18.18
N ASN A 150 -18.64 0.58 -16.89
CA ASN A 150 -18.96 -0.73 -16.32
C ASN A 150 -20.06 -0.67 -15.26
N LYS A 151 -20.81 0.43 -15.15
CA LYS A 151 -21.77 0.70 -14.07
C LYS A 151 -22.74 -0.46 -13.79
N ASP A 152 -23.30 -1.08 -14.83
CA ASP A 152 -24.25 -2.19 -14.68
C ASP A 152 -23.59 -3.56 -14.47
N LYS A 153 -22.26 -3.61 -14.55
CA LYS A 153 -21.44 -4.83 -14.49
C LYS A 153 -20.44 -4.82 -13.34
N LEU A 154 -20.56 -3.86 -12.42
CA LEU A 154 -19.66 -3.75 -11.28
C LEU A 154 -19.77 -5.02 -10.40
N PRO A 155 -18.63 -5.62 -9.99
CA PRO A 155 -18.65 -6.85 -9.23
C PRO A 155 -19.23 -6.62 -7.84
N ARG A 156 -20.18 -7.48 -7.46
CA ARG A 156 -20.83 -7.45 -6.14
C ARG A 156 -20.46 -8.65 -5.27
N ARG A 157 -19.95 -9.72 -5.90
CA ARG A 157 -19.53 -10.94 -5.22
C ARG A 157 -18.07 -10.82 -4.78
N TYR A 158 -17.78 -11.33 -3.59
CA TYR A 158 -16.46 -11.20 -2.96
C TYR A 158 -15.30 -11.66 -3.85
N ASP A 159 -15.40 -12.82 -4.50
CA ASP A 159 -14.33 -13.35 -5.36
C ASP A 159 -14.09 -12.52 -6.61
N GLU A 160 -15.12 -11.88 -7.15
CA GLU A 160 -15.01 -11.01 -8.32
C GLU A 160 -14.43 -9.65 -7.91
N PHE A 161 -14.94 -9.11 -6.80
CA PHE A 161 -14.52 -7.83 -6.23
C PHE A 161 -13.03 -7.84 -5.83
N THR A 162 -12.59 -8.87 -5.11
CA THR A 162 -11.21 -8.97 -4.58
C THR A 162 -10.16 -9.29 -5.64
N ARG A 163 -10.55 -9.58 -6.88
CA ARG A 163 -9.63 -9.68 -8.02
C ARG A 163 -9.21 -8.32 -8.56
N LEU A 164 -9.96 -7.26 -8.26
CA LEU A 164 -9.63 -5.91 -8.68
C LEU A 164 -8.44 -5.36 -7.87
N PRO A 165 -7.59 -4.50 -8.46
CA PRO A 165 -6.62 -3.74 -7.69
C PRO A 165 -7.30 -2.88 -6.62
N MET A 166 -6.62 -2.62 -5.51
CA MET A 166 -7.16 -1.86 -4.36
C MET A 166 -7.88 -0.55 -4.75
N ALA A 167 -7.28 0.25 -5.62
CA ALA A 167 -7.88 1.51 -6.09
C ALA A 167 -9.23 1.30 -6.81
N TYR A 168 -9.34 0.26 -7.64
CA TYR A 168 -10.58 -0.13 -8.29
C TYR A 168 -11.59 -0.70 -7.29
N ARG A 169 -11.14 -1.49 -6.31
CA ARG A 169 -12.02 -2.00 -5.24
C ARG A 169 -12.70 -0.86 -4.49
N LYS A 170 -11.94 0.14 -4.06
CA LYS A 170 -12.49 1.32 -3.37
C LYS A 170 -13.48 2.07 -4.27
N ALA A 171 -13.12 2.34 -5.53
CA ALA A 171 -14.02 3.02 -6.46
C ALA A 171 -15.33 2.24 -6.69
N VAL A 172 -15.24 0.92 -6.93
CA VAL A 172 -16.43 0.06 -7.06
C VAL A 172 -17.27 0.08 -5.79
N TYR A 173 -16.64 -0.05 -4.63
CA TYR A 173 -17.31 -0.05 -3.33
C TYR A 173 -18.17 1.21 -3.12
N GLY A 174 -17.70 2.37 -3.59
CA GLY A 174 -18.47 3.63 -3.56
C GLY A 174 -19.77 3.61 -4.36
N GLU A 175 -19.81 2.83 -5.45
CA GLU A 175 -20.98 2.72 -6.34
C GLU A 175 -21.96 1.63 -5.88
N LEU A 176 -21.56 0.76 -4.96
CA LEU A 176 -22.38 -0.37 -4.54
C LEU A 176 -23.52 0.07 -3.59
N PRO A 177 -24.71 -0.56 -3.70
CA PRO A 177 -25.75 -0.46 -2.67
C PRO A 177 -25.21 -0.89 -1.30
N VAL A 178 -25.79 -0.34 -0.22
CA VAL A 178 -25.39 -0.66 1.16
C VAL A 178 -25.38 -2.17 1.42
N ALA A 179 -26.44 -2.88 1.01
CA ALA A 179 -26.55 -4.33 1.19
C ALA A 179 -25.37 -5.09 0.54
N ALA A 180 -24.97 -4.71 -0.68
CA ALA A 180 -23.83 -5.35 -1.36
C ALA A 180 -22.50 -5.07 -0.64
N ARG A 181 -22.32 -3.85 -0.09
CA ARG A 181 -21.13 -3.53 0.73
C ARG A 181 -21.08 -4.36 2.01
N GLN A 182 -22.22 -4.53 2.67
CA GLN A 182 -22.34 -5.34 3.88
C GLN A 182 -21.99 -6.81 3.59
N GLU A 183 -22.55 -7.37 2.52
CA GLU A 183 -22.27 -8.75 2.10
C GLU A 183 -20.78 -9.00 1.87
N LEU A 184 -20.06 -8.05 1.26
CA LEU A 184 -18.61 -8.19 1.05
C LEU A 184 -17.83 -8.30 2.37
N TRP A 185 -18.15 -7.47 3.37
CA TRP A 185 -17.48 -7.50 4.67
C TRP A 185 -17.86 -8.72 5.50
N LEU A 186 -19.13 -9.12 5.49
CA LEU A 186 -19.59 -10.34 6.17
C LEU A 186 -18.96 -11.60 5.55
N GLU A 187 -18.78 -11.61 4.23
CA GLU A 187 -18.09 -12.71 3.55
C GLU A 187 -16.60 -12.76 3.92
N GLN A 188 -15.95 -11.61 4.15
CA GLN A 188 -14.58 -11.56 4.64
C GLN A 188 -14.42 -12.21 6.00
N THR A 189 -15.26 -11.85 6.98
CA THR A 189 -15.18 -12.43 8.33
C THR A 189 -15.49 -13.92 8.31
N ARG A 190 -16.50 -14.34 7.53
CA ARG A 190 -16.84 -15.75 7.32
C ARG A 190 -15.65 -16.56 6.80
N ARG A 191 -14.94 -16.03 5.80
CA ARG A 191 -13.75 -16.68 5.21
C ARG A 191 -12.58 -16.72 6.19
N TYR A 192 -12.36 -15.64 6.94
CA TYR A 192 -11.34 -15.61 7.98
C TYR A 192 -11.59 -16.69 9.03
N ARG A 193 -12.82 -16.76 9.57
CA ARG A 193 -13.22 -17.79 10.55
C ARG A 193 -13.06 -19.21 10.00
N ALA A 194 -13.47 -19.45 8.77
CA ALA A 194 -13.37 -20.77 8.14
C ALA A 194 -11.91 -21.22 7.92
N GLY A 195 -11.00 -20.26 7.75
CA GLY A 195 -9.59 -20.55 7.50
C GLY A 195 -8.68 -20.52 8.72
N ALA A 196 -9.07 -19.79 9.76
CA ALA A 196 -8.30 -19.71 10.99
C ALA A 196 -8.22 -21.09 11.66
N ARG A 197 -7.01 -21.51 12.04
CA ARG A 197 -6.80 -22.77 12.77
C ARG A 197 -7.36 -22.72 14.20
N VAL A 198 -7.29 -21.55 14.81
CA VAL A 198 -7.84 -21.23 16.14
C VAL A 198 -8.22 -19.75 16.12
N VAL A 199 -9.43 -19.43 16.57
CA VAL A 199 -9.87 -18.07 16.86
C VAL A 199 -10.04 -17.99 18.38
N THR A 200 -9.34 -17.07 19.04
CA THR A 200 -9.48 -16.90 20.49
C THR A 200 -10.85 -16.32 20.84
N ARG A 201 -11.23 -16.34 22.12
CA ARG A 201 -12.49 -15.74 22.57
C ARG A 201 -12.54 -14.24 22.25
N ASP A 202 -11.45 -13.52 22.45
CA ASP A 202 -11.39 -12.08 22.24
C ASP A 202 -11.43 -11.74 20.74
N GLN A 203 -10.74 -12.54 19.91
CA GLN A 203 -10.82 -12.45 18.44
C GLN A 203 -12.24 -12.73 17.93
N ALA A 204 -12.92 -13.73 18.49
CA ALA A 204 -14.30 -14.03 18.14
C ALA A 204 -15.24 -12.87 18.51
N ALA A 205 -15.07 -12.28 19.70
CA ALA A 205 -15.86 -11.13 20.13
C ALA A 205 -15.64 -9.90 19.23
N ALA A 206 -14.38 -9.62 18.86
CA ALA A 206 -14.06 -8.54 17.92
C ALA A 206 -14.69 -8.75 16.53
N LEU A 207 -14.69 -10.00 16.03
CA LEU A 207 -15.38 -10.33 14.78
C LEU A 207 -16.90 -10.19 14.89
N ASP A 208 -17.50 -10.62 16.01
CA ASP A 208 -18.94 -10.50 16.25
C ASP A 208 -19.38 -9.02 16.28
N GLU A 209 -18.62 -8.17 16.99
CA GLU A 209 -18.87 -6.73 17.04
C GLU A 209 -18.68 -6.06 15.68
N PHE A 210 -17.68 -6.46 14.91
CA PHE A 210 -17.49 -5.96 13.55
C PHE A 210 -18.66 -6.35 12.64
N GLU A 211 -19.13 -7.60 12.71
CA GLU A 211 -20.29 -8.04 11.94
C GLU A 211 -21.57 -7.28 12.34
N ALA A 212 -21.75 -7.00 13.63
CA ALA A 212 -22.85 -6.17 14.12
C ALA A 212 -22.73 -4.71 13.64
N PHE A 213 -21.52 -4.14 13.63
CA PHE A 213 -21.23 -2.83 13.04
C PHE A 213 -21.58 -2.79 11.55
N VAL A 214 -21.10 -3.76 10.76
CA VAL A 214 -21.41 -3.87 9.33
C VAL A 214 -22.91 -3.99 9.10
N ARG A 215 -23.63 -4.82 9.86
CA ARG A 215 -25.08 -5.06 9.68
C ARG A 215 -25.96 -3.85 10.01
N ARG A 216 -25.55 -3.00 10.95
CA ARG A 216 -26.25 -1.74 11.26
C ARG A 216 -26.30 -0.80 10.06
N GLY A 217 -25.38 -0.99 9.11
CA GLY A 217 -25.32 -0.20 7.89
C GLY A 217 -24.39 0.99 8.06
N PHE A 218 -23.95 1.49 6.91
CA PHE A 218 -23.00 2.59 6.85
C PHE A 218 -23.77 3.90 6.65
N GLU A 219 -24.13 4.59 7.73
CA GLU A 219 -24.42 6.02 7.61
C GLU A 219 -23.07 6.72 7.42
N TYR A 220 -22.82 7.21 6.20
CA TYR A 220 -21.55 7.86 5.89
C TYR A 220 -21.61 9.35 6.23
N PRO A 221 -20.56 9.89 6.86
CA PRO A 221 -19.44 9.18 7.47
C PRO A 221 -19.80 8.55 8.84
N ALA A 222 -19.22 7.39 9.17
CA ALA A 222 -19.49 6.69 10.43
C ALA A 222 -18.71 7.27 11.64
N GLU A 223 -18.20 8.50 11.53
CA GLU A 223 -17.33 9.10 12.56
C GLU A 223 -18.06 9.40 13.87
N ASP A 224 -19.36 9.61 13.81
CA ASP A 224 -20.24 9.92 14.94
C ASP A 224 -20.95 8.66 15.49
N PHE A 225 -20.50 7.46 15.11
CA PHE A 225 -21.09 6.22 15.60
C PHE A 225 -20.75 5.96 17.08
N ALA A 226 -21.78 5.82 17.92
CA ALA A 226 -21.62 5.47 19.33
C ALA A 226 -20.98 4.09 19.50
N GLY A 227 -19.84 4.04 20.20
CA GLY A 227 -19.09 2.79 20.44
C GLY A 227 -17.94 2.55 19.47
N ARG A 228 -17.61 3.52 18.62
CA ARG A 228 -16.41 3.49 17.76
C ARG A 228 -15.11 3.23 18.54
N ASP A 229 -14.84 4.02 19.58
CA ASP A 229 -13.59 3.90 20.33
C ASP A 229 -13.50 2.52 21.00
N GLN A 230 -14.63 2.05 21.54
CA GLN A 230 -14.76 0.72 22.13
C GLN A 230 -14.49 -0.38 21.09
N PHE A 231 -14.96 -0.24 19.85
CA PHE A 231 -14.66 -1.17 18.78
C PHE A 231 -13.18 -1.15 18.41
N GLY A 232 -12.57 0.03 18.28
CA GLY A 232 -11.14 0.18 18.01
C GLY A 232 -10.27 -0.45 19.10
N GLU A 233 -10.59 -0.22 20.37
CA GLU A 233 -9.92 -0.85 21.52
C GLU A 233 -10.08 -2.38 21.52
N LEU A 234 -11.27 -2.88 21.21
CA LEU A 234 -11.53 -4.31 21.10
C LEU A 234 -10.69 -4.96 20.00
N VAL A 235 -10.62 -4.34 18.82
CA VAL A 235 -9.78 -4.82 17.72
C VAL A 235 -8.31 -4.79 18.11
N ASN A 236 -7.83 -3.69 18.69
CA ASN A 236 -6.42 -3.51 19.05
C ASN A 236 -5.97 -4.42 20.21
N SER A 237 -6.89 -4.86 21.07
CA SER A 237 -6.59 -5.83 22.13
C SER A 237 -6.66 -7.28 21.65
N ALA A 238 -7.52 -7.58 20.69
CA ALA A 238 -7.73 -8.94 20.19
C ALA A 238 -6.78 -9.36 19.05
N TYR A 239 -6.24 -8.38 18.29
CA TYR A 239 -5.45 -8.63 17.10
C TYR A 239 -4.14 -7.84 17.09
N GLU A 240 -3.11 -8.44 16.51
CA GLU A 240 -1.93 -7.66 16.09
C GLU A 240 -2.37 -6.60 15.07
N LYS A 241 -1.82 -5.39 15.17
CA LYS A 241 -2.20 -4.23 14.34
C LYS A 241 -2.29 -4.57 12.84
N ARG A 242 -1.32 -5.30 12.31
CA ARG A 242 -1.32 -5.70 10.89
C ARG A 242 -2.45 -6.67 10.54
N GLU A 243 -2.73 -7.64 11.40
CA GLU A 243 -3.81 -8.59 11.19
C GLU A 243 -5.17 -7.89 11.31
N GLY A 244 -5.35 -7.04 12.31
CA GLY A 244 -6.54 -6.20 12.48
C GLY A 244 -6.79 -5.31 11.25
N ASN A 245 -5.77 -4.60 10.77
CA ASN A 245 -5.86 -3.78 9.55
C ASN A 245 -6.26 -4.60 8.32
N GLN A 246 -5.73 -5.81 8.17
CA GLN A 246 -6.07 -6.69 7.06
C GLN A 246 -7.52 -7.20 7.15
N LEU A 247 -8.03 -7.44 8.36
CA LEU A 247 -9.35 -8.03 8.56
C LEU A 247 -10.47 -6.99 8.56
N PHE A 248 -10.23 -5.82 9.17
CA PHE A 248 -11.28 -4.83 9.42
C PHE A 248 -11.17 -3.57 8.54
N ARG A 249 -9.98 -3.28 7.98
CA ARG A 249 -9.71 -2.04 7.23
C ARG A 249 -9.26 -2.26 5.79
N THR A 250 -9.14 -3.52 5.36
CA THR A 250 -8.76 -3.91 3.98
C THR A 250 -9.74 -4.94 3.45
N LEU A 251 -10.57 -4.60 2.47
CA LEU A 251 -11.52 -5.53 1.88
C LEU A 251 -10.86 -6.39 0.79
N GLY A 252 -10.63 -7.66 1.12
CA GLY A 252 -9.86 -8.61 0.32
C GLY A 252 -8.36 -8.60 0.63
N PRO A 253 -7.55 -9.37 -0.14
CA PRO A 253 -6.11 -9.43 0.07
C PRO A 253 -5.47 -8.05 0.01
N SER A 254 -4.50 -7.77 0.89
CA SER A 254 -3.62 -6.62 0.69
C SER A 254 -2.87 -6.83 -0.62
N ASP A 255 -3.19 -6.02 -1.62
CA ASP A 255 -2.20 -5.76 -2.65
C ASP A 255 -1.09 -4.98 -1.91
N ASN A 256 0.19 -5.17 -2.24
CA ASN A 256 1.28 -4.32 -1.73
C ASN A 256 1.17 -2.86 -2.24
N ALA A 257 -0.04 -2.40 -2.49
CA ALA A 257 -0.48 -1.18 -3.15
C ALA A 257 -1.67 -0.61 -2.37
N GLY A 258 -1.56 -0.53 -1.04
CA GLY A 258 -2.43 0.29 -0.20
C GLY A 258 -2.33 1.80 -0.52
N MET A 259 -1.61 2.18 -1.57
CA MET A 259 -1.66 3.52 -2.14
C MET A 259 -3.06 3.78 -2.66
N ALA A 260 -3.70 4.80 -2.10
CA ALA A 260 -4.79 5.47 -2.78
C ALA A 260 -4.34 5.87 -4.21
N PRO A 261 -5.28 6.05 -5.15
CA PRO A 261 -4.98 6.73 -6.42
C PRO A 261 -4.06 7.93 -6.18
N ALA A 262 -3.06 8.15 -7.04
CA ALA A 262 -2.14 9.28 -6.90
C ALA A 262 -2.95 10.59 -6.80
N GLY A 263 -2.91 11.24 -5.64
CA GLY A 263 -3.66 12.48 -5.36
C GLY A 263 -4.82 12.36 -4.35
N ASP A 264 -5.30 11.17 -4.04
CA ASP A 264 -6.36 10.95 -3.03
C ASP A 264 -5.75 10.70 -1.65
N CYS A 265 -6.43 11.17 -0.59
CA CYS A 265 -6.03 10.86 0.78
C CYS A 265 -6.13 9.35 1.06
N SER A 266 -5.25 8.83 1.92
CA SER A 266 -5.11 7.39 2.15
C SER A 266 -5.32 6.94 3.60
N CYS A 267 -5.42 7.86 4.55
CA CYS A 267 -5.77 7.59 5.94
C CYS A 267 -6.83 8.55 6.45
N SER A 268 -7.43 8.21 7.59
CA SER A 268 -8.34 9.08 8.33
C SER A 268 -7.66 9.50 9.62
N THR A 269 -7.70 10.78 9.98
CA THR A 269 -7.23 11.24 11.30
C THR A 269 -8.12 10.77 12.44
N TRP A 270 -9.29 10.24 12.11
CA TRP A 270 -10.24 9.69 13.07
C TRP A 270 -9.88 8.24 13.40
N ASP A 271 -9.71 7.39 12.39
CA ASP A 271 -9.26 6.01 12.59
C ASP A 271 -7.92 5.82 11.88
N ASP A 272 -6.86 6.18 12.60
CA ASP A 272 -5.50 6.09 12.11
C ASP A 272 -4.99 4.64 12.18
N TRP A 273 -4.84 4.06 10.99
CA TRP A 273 -4.37 2.69 10.78
C TRP A 273 -2.94 2.66 10.24
N CYS A 274 -2.28 3.82 10.16
CA CYS A 274 -0.89 3.96 9.74
C CYS A 274 0.04 3.30 10.76
N ASP A 275 1.21 2.81 10.31
CA ASP A 275 2.27 2.37 11.24
C ASP A 275 2.86 3.57 12.02
N GLY A 276 2.79 4.77 11.44
CA GLY A 276 3.09 6.07 12.07
C GLY A 276 1.82 6.89 12.32
N THR A 277 1.84 8.17 11.95
CA THR A 277 0.71 9.10 12.17
C THR A 277 0.01 9.42 10.84
N CYS A 278 -1.31 9.56 10.89
CA CYS A 278 -2.09 10.15 9.80
C CYS A 278 -2.00 11.67 9.85
N TRP A 279 -1.31 12.27 8.89
CA TRP A 279 -1.13 13.72 8.81
C TRP A 279 -2.26 14.34 7.99
N PHE A 280 -3.11 15.13 8.67
CA PHE A 280 -4.22 15.84 8.03
C PHE A 280 -3.76 16.70 6.85
N ARG A 281 -4.35 16.47 5.67
CA ARG A 281 -4.06 17.19 4.42
C ARG A 281 -2.58 17.32 4.05
N ALA A 282 -1.72 16.41 4.51
CA ALA A 282 -0.35 16.38 4.02
C ALA A 282 -0.36 16.30 2.48
N ASN A 283 0.41 17.15 1.82
CA ASN A 283 0.55 17.20 0.35
C ASN A 283 -0.72 17.56 -0.46
N ASN A 284 -1.73 18.23 0.13
CA ASN A 284 -2.95 18.66 -0.58
C ASN A 284 -3.74 17.50 -1.24
N CYS A 285 -3.83 16.36 -0.58
CA CYS A 285 -4.62 15.23 -1.07
C CYS A 285 -6.12 15.53 -1.13
N THR A 286 -6.82 14.87 -2.06
CA THR A 286 -8.26 14.97 -2.21
C THR A 286 -8.95 14.09 -1.18
N ARG A 287 -9.85 14.69 -0.39
CA ARG A 287 -10.64 13.93 0.60
C ARG A 287 -11.63 13.01 -0.11
N THR A 288 -11.73 11.78 0.34
CA THR A 288 -12.75 10.84 -0.11
C THR A 288 -13.79 10.63 0.98
N ARG A 289 -15.05 10.41 0.62
CA ARG A 289 -16.15 10.21 1.59
C ARG A 289 -16.10 8.87 2.32
N PHE A 290 -15.35 7.92 1.78
CA PHE A 290 -15.21 6.54 2.26
C PHE A 290 -13.84 6.02 1.84
N GLY A 291 -13.49 4.81 2.28
CA GLY A 291 -12.26 4.13 1.86
C GLY A 291 -11.17 4.12 2.92
N CYS A 292 -11.43 4.70 4.09
CA CYS A 292 -10.56 4.66 5.25
C CYS A 292 -11.28 4.10 6.47
N GLY A 293 -10.48 3.72 7.46
CA GLY A 293 -10.91 3.13 8.72
C GLY A 293 -11.68 1.82 8.56
N ASP A 294 -12.30 1.41 9.67
CA ASP A 294 -13.04 0.16 9.75
C ASP A 294 -14.17 0.08 8.71
N ALA A 295 -14.27 -1.06 8.05
CA ALA A 295 -15.19 -1.32 6.95
C ALA A 295 -15.19 -0.28 5.81
N TRP A 296 -14.11 0.51 5.69
CA TRP A 296 -14.03 1.67 4.79
C TRP A 296 -15.12 2.74 5.04
N SER A 297 -15.60 2.87 6.28
CA SER A 297 -16.71 3.75 6.64
C SER A 297 -16.32 5.21 6.89
N TYR A 298 -15.03 5.51 6.96
CA TYR A 298 -14.51 6.84 7.30
C TYR A 298 -14.07 7.58 6.06
N HIS A 299 -14.13 8.91 6.12
CA HIS A 299 -13.45 9.69 5.11
C HIS A 299 -11.93 9.59 5.23
N CYS A 300 -11.28 9.56 4.08
CA CYS A 300 -9.83 9.73 4.01
C CYS A 300 -9.53 11.23 3.94
N ASP A 301 -8.68 11.72 4.84
CA ASP A 301 -8.34 13.13 4.95
C ASP A 301 -6.87 13.42 5.26
N GLY A 302 -6.02 12.38 5.23
CA GLY A 302 -4.58 12.53 5.34
C GLY A 302 -3.77 11.47 4.62
N HIS A 303 -2.46 11.50 4.88
CA HIS A 303 -1.52 10.46 4.51
C HIS A 303 -0.71 9.97 5.70
N CYS A 304 -0.39 8.68 5.69
CA CYS A 304 0.51 8.06 6.67
C CYS A 304 1.92 8.62 6.51
N GLY A 305 2.56 9.00 7.62
CA GLY A 305 3.93 9.50 7.64
C GLY A 305 4.55 9.63 9.03
#